data_AF-X0TJ34-F1
#
_entry.id   AF-X0TJ34-F1
#
_cell.length_a   1.000
_cell.length_b   1.000
_cell.length_c   1.000
_cell.angle_alpha   90.00
_cell.angle_beta   90.00
_cell.angle_gamma   90.00
#
_symmetry.space_group_name_H-M   'P 1'
#
loop_
_entity.id
_entity.type
_entity.pdbx_description
1 polymer ?
#
loop_
_entity_poly.entity_id
_entity_poly.type
_entity_poly.pdbx_seq_one_letter_code
_entity_poly.pdbx_strand_id
1 'polypeptide(L)'
;PATLFLYTNFIEKNSGSLTWEEIREMTKNNIEIGSHTLSHCNLLKYKKNENYETYLARIRREIFLSKEILESKIGRKVKFFAYPYGAYSSTIKDLAIQAGYEGIVNANSMNNTLDADSFSLNRQIIFGQSSFNSFIRMLNQRPLKTSRIFPYDGIIESNQLVKIGAILEGNNYDAKTLSMKLGGAKVKFDFNPKNREISFTPDSLKPLIKKSYIVNITALDKSSQYLRKTSWLITIK
;
A
#
# COMPACT_ATOMS: atom_id res chain seq x y z
N PRO A 1 -3.23 -0.92 21.98
CA PRO A 1 -2.36 -1.88 21.24
C PRO A 1 -1.77 -1.17 20.01
N ALA A 2 -0.58 -1.56 19.56
CA ALA A 2 0.06 -1.05 18.36
C ALA A 2 0.93 -2.14 17.71
N THR A 3 1.21 -2.01 16.41
CA THR A 3 2.09 -2.92 15.67
C THR A 3 3.27 -2.14 15.11
N LEU A 4 4.48 -2.60 15.39
CA LEU A 4 5.73 -2.04 14.89
C LEU A 4 6.32 -2.95 13.81
N PHE A 5 6.50 -2.43 12.60
CA PHE A 5 7.08 -3.16 11.49
C PHE A 5 8.58 -2.89 11.40
N LEU A 6 9.39 -3.91 11.64
CA LEU A 6 10.85 -3.80 11.73
C LEU A 6 11.55 -4.37 10.51
N TYR A 7 12.54 -3.66 10.01
CA TYR A 7 13.51 -4.23 9.07
C TYR A 7 14.80 -4.58 9.81
N THR A 8 15.20 -5.85 9.71
CA THR A 8 16.09 -6.45 10.72
C THR A 8 17.54 -5.98 10.65
N ASN A 9 18.04 -5.55 9.48
CA ASN A 9 19.40 -5.02 9.35
C ASN A 9 19.63 -3.68 10.06
N PHE A 10 18.56 -2.99 10.47
CA PHE A 10 18.68 -1.71 11.15
C PHE A 10 18.62 -1.83 12.66
N ILE A 11 18.19 -2.97 13.20
CA ILE A 11 18.19 -3.22 14.66
C ILE A 11 19.63 -3.22 15.16
N GLU A 12 19.91 -2.50 16.25
CA GLU A 12 21.24 -2.32 16.85
C GLU A 12 22.30 -1.76 15.87
N LYS A 13 21.86 -1.09 14.80
CA LYS A 13 22.77 -0.60 13.76
C LYS A 13 23.48 0.70 14.15
N ASN A 14 22.81 1.57 14.90
CA ASN A 14 23.32 2.86 15.38
C ASN A 14 22.46 3.41 16.53
N SER A 15 22.80 4.59 17.06
CA SER A 15 22.09 5.22 18.18
C SER A 15 20.63 5.60 17.89
N GLY A 16 20.21 5.67 16.63
CA GLY A 16 18.82 5.92 16.23
C GLY A 16 18.01 4.66 15.96
N SER A 17 18.58 3.48 16.20
CA SER A 17 17.90 2.20 16.01
C SER A 17 17.49 1.55 17.32
N LEU A 18 16.41 0.79 17.27
CA LEU A 18 15.99 -0.04 18.40
C LEU A 18 16.99 -1.18 18.65
N THR A 19 17.14 -1.53 19.91
CA THR A 19 17.86 -2.71 20.39
C THR A 19 16.94 -3.92 20.52
N TRP A 20 17.51 -5.13 20.55
CA TRP A 20 16.70 -6.33 20.82
C TRP A 20 16.11 -6.33 22.23
N GLU A 21 16.75 -5.66 23.19
CA GLU A 21 16.24 -5.50 24.54
C GLU A 21 14.96 -4.65 24.55
N GLU A 22 14.98 -3.48 23.92
CA GLU A 22 13.81 -2.60 23.78
C GLU A 22 12.69 -3.31 23.00
N ILE A 23 13.01 -4.04 21.93
CA ILE A 23 12.00 -4.81 21.18
C ILE A 23 11.34 -5.85 22.09
N ARG A 24 12.11 -6.60 22.88
CA ARG A 24 11.55 -7.58 23.82
C ARG A 24 10.71 -6.88 24.89
N GLU A 25 11.14 -5.74 25.42
CA GLU A 25 10.35 -4.94 26.35
C GLU A 25 9.00 -4.54 25.75
N MET A 26 8.98 -3.98 24.54
CA MET A 26 7.76 -3.63 23.82
C MET A 26 6.84 -4.84 23.65
N THR A 27 7.40 -5.99 23.29
CA THR A 27 6.61 -7.21 23.10
C THR A 27 6.00 -7.76 24.40
N LYS A 28 6.62 -7.50 25.57
CA LYS A 28 6.04 -7.80 26.89
C LYS A 28 4.92 -6.82 27.27
N ASN A 29 4.95 -5.62 26.70
CA ASN A 29 4.00 -4.54 26.93
C ASN A 29 2.95 -4.38 25.80
N ASN A 30 2.49 -5.49 25.22
CA ASN A 30 1.40 -5.54 24.23
C ASN A 30 1.63 -4.76 22.92
N ILE A 31 2.88 -4.53 22.54
CA ILE A 31 3.23 -4.10 21.18
C ILE A 31 3.46 -5.35 20.32
N GLU A 32 2.77 -5.42 19.20
CA GLU A 32 2.98 -6.46 18.20
C GLU A 32 4.17 -6.12 17.31
N ILE A 33 4.97 -7.12 16.95
CA ILE A 33 6.08 -6.96 16.01
C ILE A 33 5.69 -7.58 14.67
N GLY A 34 5.72 -6.76 13.63
CA GLY A 34 5.60 -7.16 12.23
C GLY A 34 6.94 -7.07 11.51
N SER A 35 7.02 -7.68 10.33
CA SER A 35 8.22 -7.64 9.48
C SER A 35 8.13 -6.55 8.42
N HIS A 36 9.26 -5.88 8.15
CA HIS A 36 9.42 -4.87 7.10
C HIS A 36 10.61 -5.18 6.17
N THR A 37 10.86 -6.47 5.94
CA THR A 37 12.00 -7.05 5.20
C THR A 37 13.32 -7.02 5.95
N LEU A 38 14.39 -7.51 5.32
CA LEU A 38 15.73 -7.54 5.90
C LEU A 38 16.37 -6.15 5.86
N SER A 39 16.36 -5.51 4.70
CA SER A 39 17.13 -4.28 4.43
C SER A 39 16.31 -3.05 4.09
N HIS A 40 14.97 -3.13 4.10
CA HIS A 40 14.07 -2.06 3.63
C HIS A 40 14.31 -1.69 2.15
N CYS A 41 14.70 -2.66 1.31
CA CYS A 41 14.87 -2.41 -0.12
C CYS A 41 13.52 -2.28 -0.84
N ASN A 42 13.48 -1.52 -1.95
CA ASN A 42 12.32 -1.54 -2.82
C ASN A 42 12.26 -2.90 -3.54
N LEU A 43 11.27 -3.71 -3.16
CA LEU A 43 11.13 -5.09 -3.63
C LEU A 43 10.82 -5.19 -5.13
N LEU A 44 10.30 -4.13 -5.79
CA LEU A 44 10.04 -4.11 -7.24
C LEU A 44 11.28 -3.78 -8.08
N LYS A 45 12.35 -3.25 -7.44
CA LYS A 45 13.51 -2.73 -8.14
C LYS A 45 14.60 -3.79 -8.30
N TYR A 46 15.07 -3.94 -9.53
CA TYR A 46 16.22 -4.77 -9.87
C TYR A 46 17.51 -4.06 -9.46
N LYS A 47 18.47 -4.82 -8.94
CA LYS A 47 19.84 -4.36 -8.77
C LYS A 47 20.58 -4.33 -10.11
N LYS A 48 21.70 -3.61 -10.16
CA LYS A 48 22.57 -3.59 -11.35
C LYS A 48 23.03 -5.03 -11.66
N ASN A 49 22.92 -5.43 -12.94
CA ASN A 49 23.27 -6.76 -13.44
C ASN A 49 22.46 -7.92 -12.82
N GLU A 50 21.29 -7.64 -12.24
CA GLU A 50 20.41 -8.66 -11.70
C GLU A 50 19.49 -9.20 -12.81
N ASN A 51 19.43 -10.53 -12.96
CA ASN A 51 18.44 -11.20 -13.81
C ASN A 51 17.21 -11.60 -12.98
N TYR A 52 16.17 -12.15 -13.63
CA TYR A 52 14.92 -12.51 -12.94
C TYR A 52 15.13 -13.50 -11.78
N GLU A 53 15.96 -14.53 -11.98
CA GLU A 53 16.23 -15.57 -10.97
C GLU A 53 16.96 -15.03 -9.75
N THR A 54 18.03 -14.26 -9.99
CA THR A 54 18.81 -13.63 -8.92
C THR A 54 18.01 -12.57 -8.17
N TYR A 55 17.14 -11.83 -8.89
CA TYR A 55 16.15 -10.95 -8.28
C TYR A 55 15.21 -11.74 -7.38
N LEU A 56 14.62 -12.84 -7.89
CA LEU A 56 13.65 -13.67 -7.19
C LEU A 56 14.24 -14.25 -5.88
N ALA A 57 15.46 -14.76 -5.97
CA ALA A 57 16.20 -15.28 -4.82
C ALA A 57 16.45 -14.18 -3.77
N ARG A 58 16.80 -12.96 -4.21
CA ARG A 58 17.03 -11.84 -3.29
C ARG A 58 15.76 -11.41 -2.57
N ILE A 59 14.64 -11.17 -3.26
CA ILE A 59 13.43 -10.71 -2.56
C ILE A 59 12.80 -11.82 -1.72
N ARG A 60 12.96 -13.10 -2.09
CA ARG A 60 12.64 -14.22 -1.20
C ARG A 60 13.47 -14.14 0.08
N ARG A 61 14.79 -13.95 -0.01
CA ARG A 61 15.66 -13.77 1.17
C ARG A 61 15.21 -12.59 2.04
N GLU A 62 14.90 -11.46 1.44
CA GLU A 62 14.40 -10.26 2.17
C GLU A 62 13.16 -10.55 3.03
N ILE A 63 12.23 -11.35 2.51
CA ILE A 63 10.93 -11.62 3.12
C ILE A 63 11.02 -12.74 4.17
N PHE A 64 11.70 -13.85 3.84
CA PHE A 64 11.74 -15.05 4.69
C PHE A 64 12.72 -14.88 5.86
N LEU A 65 13.94 -14.42 5.57
CA LEU A 65 14.98 -14.32 6.61
C LEU A 65 14.63 -13.25 7.66
N SER A 66 13.94 -12.18 7.27
CA SER A 66 13.47 -11.17 8.24
C SER A 66 12.47 -11.77 9.23
N LYS A 67 11.53 -12.60 8.76
CA LYS A 67 10.59 -13.33 9.63
C LYS A 67 11.33 -14.25 10.59
N GLU A 68 12.20 -15.10 10.06
CA GLU A 68 12.98 -16.08 10.84
C GLU A 68 13.81 -15.40 11.94
N ILE A 69 14.54 -14.34 11.60
CA ILE A 69 15.34 -13.57 12.56
C ILE A 69 14.46 -13.00 13.66
N LEU A 70 13.34 -12.36 13.29
CA LEU A 70 12.44 -11.77 14.27
C LEU A 70 11.90 -12.86 15.19
N GLU A 71 11.26 -13.90 14.66
CA GLU A 71 10.66 -14.99 15.45
C GLU A 71 11.66 -15.67 16.39
N SER A 72 12.89 -15.92 15.92
CA SER A 72 13.96 -16.47 16.75
C SER A 72 14.34 -15.54 17.92
N LYS A 73 14.40 -14.23 17.67
CA LYS A 73 14.84 -13.24 18.68
C LYS A 73 13.76 -12.87 19.69
N ILE A 74 12.49 -12.91 19.30
CA ILE A 74 11.35 -12.54 20.14
C ILE A 74 10.60 -13.75 20.74
N GLY A 75 10.89 -14.97 20.27
CA GLY A 75 10.31 -16.21 20.77
C GLY A 75 8.81 -16.36 20.50
N ARG A 76 8.27 -15.67 19.50
CA ARG A 76 6.84 -15.70 19.11
C ARG A 76 6.68 -15.52 17.62
N LYS A 77 5.55 -15.97 17.08
CA LYS A 77 5.20 -15.84 15.66
C LYS A 77 5.04 -14.38 15.24
N VAL A 78 5.61 -14.01 14.09
CA VAL A 78 5.45 -12.70 13.44
C VAL A 78 4.36 -12.83 12.38
N LYS A 79 3.18 -12.26 12.67
CA LYS A 79 1.97 -12.47 11.86
C LYS A 79 1.88 -11.54 10.65
N PHE A 80 2.32 -10.29 10.79
CA PHE A 80 2.09 -9.26 9.77
C PHE A 80 3.36 -8.87 9.03
N PHE A 81 3.19 -8.55 7.75
CA PHE A 81 4.22 -8.01 6.88
C PHE A 81 3.81 -6.64 6.32
N ALA A 82 4.74 -5.70 6.24
CA ALA A 82 4.53 -4.42 5.59
C ALA A 82 5.46 -4.31 4.37
N TYR A 83 4.91 -3.92 3.21
CA TYR A 83 5.73 -3.63 2.03
C TYR A 83 6.58 -2.36 2.25
N PRO A 84 7.91 -2.41 2.09
CA PRO A 84 8.73 -1.21 2.04
C PRO A 84 8.19 -0.23 0.99
N TYR A 85 8.08 1.04 1.37
CA TYR A 85 7.51 2.10 0.53
C TYR A 85 6.05 1.88 0.07
N GLY A 86 5.37 0.83 0.57
CA GLY A 86 4.05 0.44 0.08
C GLY A 86 4.04 -0.11 -1.35
N ALA A 87 5.19 -0.49 -1.91
CA ALA A 87 5.33 -0.95 -3.27
C ALA A 87 5.33 -2.49 -3.36
N TYR A 88 4.48 -3.05 -4.21
CA TYR A 88 4.28 -4.50 -4.32
C TYR A 88 3.80 -4.94 -5.70
N SER A 89 3.86 -6.26 -5.92
CA SER A 89 3.26 -6.99 -7.04
C SER A 89 2.66 -8.30 -6.54
N SER A 90 1.90 -9.00 -7.39
CA SER A 90 1.38 -10.34 -7.10
C SER A 90 2.49 -11.30 -6.65
N THR A 91 3.61 -11.35 -7.38
CA THR A 91 4.76 -12.19 -7.02
C THR A 91 5.29 -11.93 -5.61
N ILE A 92 5.37 -10.66 -5.18
CA ILE A 92 5.85 -10.31 -3.84
C ILE A 92 4.80 -10.67 -2.77
N LYS A 93 3.51 -10.46 -3.07
CA LYS A 93 2.40 -10.90 -2.21
C LYS A 93 2.45 -12.41 -1.99
N ASP A 94 2.63 -13.18 -3.04
CA ASP A 94 2.70 -14.64 -2.98
C ASP A 94 3.90 -15.11 -2.15
N LEU A 95 5.07 -14.48 -2.30
CA LEU A 95 6.23 -14.78 -1.47
C LEU A 95 6.00 -14.49 0.02
N ALA A 96 5.29 -13.41 0.35
CA ALA A 96 4.92 -13.12 1.74
C ALA A 96 3.93 -14.17 2.30
N ILE A 97 2.94 -14.56 1.51
CA ILE A 97 2.00 -15.64 1.90
C ILE A 97 2.76 -16.95 2.12
N GLN A 98 3.66 -17.32 1.20
CA GLN A 98 4.51 -18.52 1.33
C GLN A 98 5.46 -18.47 2.53
N ALA A 99 5.89 -17.28 2.97
CA ALA A 99 6.68 -17.11 4.18
C ALA A 99 5.85 -17.35 5.46
N GLY A 100 4.53 -17.52 5.36
CA GLY A 100 3.66 -17.80 6.50
C GLY A 100 3.24 -16.55 7.29
N TYR A 101 3.24 -15.38 6.65
CA TYR A 101 2.51 -14.22 7.19
C TYR A 101 1.00 -14.46 7.09
N GLU A 102 0.24 -13.95 8.05
CA GLU A 102 -1.23 -14.08 8.15
C GLU A 102 -1.95 -12.80 7.67
N GLY A 103 -1.22 -11.69 7.56
CA GLY A 103 -1.72 -10.45 6.97
C GLY A 103 -0.62 -9.57 6.42
N ILE A 104 -0.98 -8.74 5.44
CA ILE A 104 -0.05 -7.84 4.75
C ILE A 104 -0.66 -6.44 4.69
N VAL A 105 0.13 -5.45 5.07
CA VAL A 105 -0.25 -4.03 5.00
C VAL A 105 0.45 -3.32 3.85
N ASN A 106 -0.31 -2.58 3.05
CA ASN A 106 0.16 -1.72 1.97
C ASN A 106 0.13 -0.23 2.39
N ALA A 107 0.24 0.69 1.43
CA ALA A 107 0.15 2.13 1.66
C ALA A 107 -0.96 2.82 0.84
N ASN A 108 -1.91 2.03 0.31
CA ASN A 108 -3.09 2.60 -0.35
C ASN A 108 -3.89 3.38 0.68
N SER A 109 -4.18 4.65 0.37
CA SER A 109 -4.74 5.61 1.34
C SER A 109 -6.26 5.42 1.45
N MET A 110 -6.67 4.32 2.05
CA MET A 110 -8.08 3.96 2.32
C MET A 110 -8.25 3.39 3.73
N ASN A 111 -9.45 3.50 4.26
CA ASN A 111 -9.85 2.81 5.49
C ASN A 111 -10.34 1.40 5.14
N ASN A 112 -9.95 0.40 5.92
CA ASN A 112 -10.39 -0.98 5.74
C ASN A 112 -11.83 -1.17 6.22
N THR A 113 -12.53 -2.13 5.61
CA THR A 113 -13.83 -2.63 6.03
C THR A 113 -13.67 -4.00 6.70
N LEU A 114 -14.75 -4.54 7.29
CA LEU A 114 -14.72 -5.85 7.95
C LEU A 114 -14.44 -7.02 6.99
N ASP A 115 -14.74 -6.83 5.71
CA ASP A 115 -14.54 -7.78 4.61
C ASP A 115 -13.23 -7.54 3.82
N ALA A 116 -12.32 -6.70 4.35
CA ALA A 116 -11.04 -6.44 3.69
C ALA A 116 -10.17 -7.71 3.59
N ASP A 117 -9.51 -7.90 2.44
CA ASP A 117 -8.50 -8.95 2.27
C ASP A 117 -7.36 -8.76 3.28
N SER A 118 -7.14 -9.75 4.14
CA SER A 118 -6.08 -9.70 5.16
C SER A 118 -4.69 -9.57 4.53
N PHE A 119 -4.52 -9.99 3.28
CA PHE A 119 -3.27 -9.87 2.52
C PHE A 119 -3.17 -8.60 1.66
N SER A 120 -4.10 -7.64 1.83
CA SER A 120 -4.01 -6.31 1.19
C SER A 120 -4.64 -5.21 2.05
N LEU A 121 -4.27 -5.17 3.34
CA LEU A 121 -4.79 -4.18 4.27
C LEU A 121 -4.24 -2.78 3.95
N ASN A 122 -5.16 -1.84 3.80
CA ASN A 122 -4.85 -0.44 3.52
C ASN A 122 -4.29 0.27 4.76
N ARG A 123 -3.47 1.31 4.54
CA ARG A 123 -2.99 2.18 5.62
C ARG A 123 -3.05 3.64 5.21
N GLN A 124 -3.26 4.48 6.21
CA GLN A 124 -3.21 5.92 6.06
C GLN A 124 -1.90 6.47 6.60
N ILE A 125 -1.18 7.24 5.78
CA ILE A 125 0.06 7.88 6.21
C ILE A 125 -0.29 9.16 6.97
N ILE A 126 0.19 9.26 8.20
CA ILE A 126 0.15 10.50 8.99
C ILE A 126 1.43 11.28 8.74
N PHE A 127 1.32 12.44 8.11
CA PHE A 127 2.43 13.38 7.99
C PHE A 127 2.49 14.26 9.25
N GLY A 128 3.69 14.60 9.74
CA GLY A 128 3.89 15.43 10.95
C GLY A 128 3.26 16.83 10.89
N GLN A 129 2.88 17.29 9.71
CA GLN A 129 2.25 18.57 9.41
C GLN A 129 0.74 18.43 9.15
N SER A 130 0.18 17.23 9.39
CA SER A 130 -1.26 17.00 9.35
C SER A 130 -1.93 17.72 10.51
N SER A 131 -2.92 18.56 10.23
CA SER A 131 -3.76 19.14 11.28
C SER A 131 -4.66 18.08 11.92
N PHE A 132 -5.09 18.33 13.16
CA PHE A 132 -6.05 17.45 13.85
C PHE A 132 -7.34 17.28 13.03
N ASN A 133 -7.84 18.34 12.39
CA ASN A 133 -8.99 18.25 11.49
C ASN A 133 -8.73 17.35 10.27
N SER A 134 -7.51 17.36 9.72
CA SER A 134 -7.14 16.44 8.65
C SER A 134 -7.15 14.99 9.13
N PHE A 135 -6.63 14.74 10.34
CA PHE A 135 -6.66 13.43 10.97
C PHE A 135 -8.10 12.93 11.18
N ILE A 136 -9.00 13.76 11.72
CA ILE A 136 -10.42 13.41 11.90
C ILE A 136 -11.10 13.11 10.55
N ARG A 137 -10.84 13.89 9.51
CA ARG A 137 -11.39 13.63 8.17
C ARG A 137 -10.92 12.29 7.60
N MET A 138 -9.68 11.93 7.86
CA MET A 138 -9.10 10.67 7.41
C MET A 138 -9.73 9.47 8.11
N LEU A 139 -9.95 9.54 9.43
CA LEU A 139 -10.64 8.51 10.19
C LEU A 139 -12.10 8.30 9.74
N ASN A 140 -12.78 9.38 9.37
CA ASN A 140 -14.19 9.33 8.93
C ASN A 140 -14.37 9.09 7.42
N GLN A 141 -13.28 8.90 6.67
CA GLN A 141 -13.35 8.56 5.25
C GLN A 141 -14.06 7.22 5.05
N ARG A 142 -14.96 7.17 4.07
CA ARG A 142 -15.74 5.97 3.74
C ARG A 142 -15.23 5.29 2.47
N PRO A 143 -15.47 3.99 2.27
CA PRO A 143 -15.20 3.35 1.00
C PRO A 143 -16.08 3.92 -0.13
N LEU A 144 -15.47 4.15 -1.29
CA LEU A 144 -16.16 4.32 -2.57
C LEU A 144 -16.17 2.95 -3.25
N LYS A 145 -17.33 2.31 -3.31
CA LYS A 145 -17.46 0.96 -3.88
C LYS A 145 -17.23 0.98 -5.38
N THR A 146 -16.58 -0.07 -5.89
CA THR A 146 -16.27 -0.25 -7.30
C THR A 146 -16.49 -1.69 -7.69
N SER A 147 -17.12 -1.94 -8.84
CA SER A 147 -17.23 -3.29 -9.40
C SER A 147 -15.92 -3.72 -10.07
N ARG A 148 -15.15 -2.75 -10.56
CA ARG A 148 -13.87 -2.97 -11.22
C ARG A 148 -12.95 -1.77 -11.05
N ILE A 149 -11.68 -2.04 -10.77
CA ILE A 149 -10.58 -1.10 -10.96
C ILE A 149 -9.73 -1.56 -12.15
N PHE A 150 -9.12 -0.63 -12.88
CA PHE A 150 -8.24 -0.96 -13.98
C PHE A 150 -7.07 0.04 -14.10
N PRO A 151 -5.85 -0.43 -14.37
CA PRO A 151 -5.47 -1.84 -14.23
C PRO A 151 -5.61 -2.29 -12.76
N TYR A 152 -5.53 -3.59 -12.50
CA TYR A 152 -5.74 -4.15 -11.17
C TYR A 152 -4.67 -3.72 -10.16
N ASP A 153 -4.96 -3.85 -8.87
CA ASP A 153 -4.09 -3.44 -7.78
C ASP A 153 -2.74 -4.19 -7.76
N GLY A 154 -1.64 -3.45 -7.60
CA GLY A 154 -0.28 -4.00 -7.57
C GLY A 154 0.28 -4.40 -8.93
N ILE A 155 -0.32 -3.96 -10.05
CA ILE A 155 0.22 -4.28 -11.38
C ILE A 155 1.58 -3.60 -11.62
N ILE A 156 2.44 -4.30 -12.39
CA ILE A 156 3.60 -3.71 -13.05
C ILE A 156 3.27 -3.59 -14.53
N GLU A 157 3.13 -2.37 -15.02
CA GLU A 157 2.69 -2.02 -16.37
C GLU A 157 3.86 -1.43 -17.17
N SER A 158 4.03 -1.90 -18.42
CA SER A 158 5.05 -1.40 -19.34
C SER A 158 4.52 -0.29 -20.25
N ASN A 159 3.21 -0.27 -20.48
CA ASN A 159 2.56 0.75 -21.28
C ASN A 159 2.38 2.06 -20.49
N GLN A 160 3.22 3.06 -20.77
CA GLN A 160 3.15 4.38 -20.14
C GLN A 160 1.90 5.20 -20.52
N LEU A 161 1.11 4.72 -21.50
CA LEU A 161 -0.18 5.29 -21.92
C LEU A 161 -1.38 4.46 -21.42
N VAL A 162 -1.17 3.58 -20.44
CA VAL A 162 -2.23 2.74 -19.86
C VAL A 162 -3.42 3.58 -19.39
N LYS A 163 -4.62 3.14 -19.75
CA LYS A 163 -5.87 3.72 -19.23
C LYS A 163 -6.09 3.26 -17.79
N ILE A 164 -6.30 4.20 -16.89
CA ILE A 164 -6.45 3.97 -15.45
C ILE A 164 -7.83 4.45 -15.02
N GLY A 165 -8.56 3.69 -14.22
CA GLY A 165 -9.89 4.07 -13.81
C GLY A 165 -10.62 3.02 -12.99
N ALA A 166 -11.90 3.26 -12.78
CA ALA A 166 -12.79 2.35 -12.07
C ALA A 166 -14.22 2.46 -12.60
N ILE A 167 -14.99 1.39 -12.40
CA ILE A 167 -16.45 1.37 -12.55
C ILE A 167 -17.05 1.51 -11.16
N LEU A 168 -17.69 2.65 -10.90
CA LEU A 168 -18.23 2.98 -9.58
C LEU A 168 -19.56 2.27 -9.31
N GLU A 169 -19.82 1.97 -8.03
CA GLU A 169 -21.06 1.36 -7.56
C GLU A 169 -21.79 2.21 -6.53
N GLY A 170 -23.10 1.95 -6.41
CA GLY A 170 -23.97 2.65 -5.48
C GLY A 170 -24.35 4.06 -5.94
N ASN A 171 -25.08 4.76 -5.07
CA ASN A 171 -25.61 6.10 -5.29
C ASN A 171 -25.34 7.05 -4.11
N ASN A 172 -24.48 6.64 -3.18
CA ASN A 172 -24.17 7.28 -1.90
C ASN A 172 -23.04 8.33 -1.97
N TYR A 173 -22.60 8.66 -3.17
CA TYR A 173 -21.61 9.70 -3.45
C TYR A 173 -22.16 10.75 -4.41
N ASP A 174 -21.70 12.00 -4.31
CA ASP A 174 -22.00 13.06 -5.26
C ASP A 174 -21.04 13.01 -6.46
N ALA A 175 -21.54 12.61 -7.62
CA ALA A 175 -20.76 12.50 -8.85
C ALA A 175 -20.16 13.84 -9.31
N LYS A 176 -20.76 14.99 -8.95
CA LYS A 176 -20.22 16.32 -9.31
C LYS A 176 -18.91 16.64 -8.58
N THR A 177 -18.62 15.92 -7.50
CA THR A 177 -17.46 16.13 -6.63
C THR A 177 -16.35 15.12 -6.87
N LEU A 178 -16.49 14.29 -7.93
CA LEU A 178 -15.48 13.33 -8.32
C LEU A 178 -14.13 14.00 -8.54
N SER A 179 -13.09 13.36 -8.03
CA SER A 179 -11.71 13.80 -8.18
C SER A 179 -10.82 12.58 -8.29
N MET A 180 -9.87 12.63 -9.22
CA MET A 180 -8.88 11.58 -9.44
C MET A 180 -7.47 12.14 -9.19
N LYS A 181 -6.65 11.39 -8.46
CA LYS A 181 -5.23 11.69 -8.25
C LYS A 181 -4.36 10.48 -8.55
N LEU A 182 -3.21 10.73 -9.19
CA LEU A 182 -2.16 9.73 -9.43
C LEU A 182 -0.89 10.21 -8.74
N GLY A 183 -0.37 9.42 -7.80
CA GLY A 183 0.86 9.77 -7.07
C GLY A 183 0.77 11.12 -6.35
N GLY A 184 -0.43 11.46 -5.86
CA GLY A 184 -0.73 12.72 -5.15
C GLY A 184 -1.16 13.89 -6.04
N ALA A 185 -0.86 13.86 -7.35
CA ALA A 185 -1.22 14.92 -8.28
C ALA A 185 -2.65 14.74 -8.82
N LYS A 186 -3.45 15.82 -8.85
CA LYS A 186 -4.78 15.80 -9.46
C LYS A 186 -4.65 15.69 -10.97
N VAL A 187 -5.42 14.79 -11.58
CA VAL A 187 -5.47 14.61 -13.04
C VAL A 187 -6.85 14.98 -13.58
N LYS A 188 -6.91 15.36 -14.86
CA LYS A 188 -8.17 15.41 -15.59
C LYS A 188 -8.63 13.99 -15.88
N PHE A 189 -9.93 13.74 -15.86
CA PHE A 189 -10.51 12.42 -16.07
C PHE A 189 -11.83 12.57 -16.84
N ASP A 190 -12.24 11.50 -17.50
CA ASP A 190 -13.55 11.34 -18.11
C ASP A 190 -14.46 10.56 -17.15
N PHE A 191 -15.70 11.00 -17.00
CA PHE A 191 -16.73 10.27 -16.27
C PHE A 191 -17.97 10.05 -17.14
N ASN A 192 -18.31 8.79 -17.37
CA ASN A 192 -19.51 8.40 -18.08
C ASN A 192 -20.60 7.99 -17.09
N PRO A 193 -21.68 8.77 -16.94
CA PRO A 193 -22.72 8.50 -15.94
C PRO A 193 -23.57 7.26 -16.27
N LYS A 194 -23.61 6.80 -17.53
CA LYS A 194 -24.42 5.64 -17.94
C LYS A 194 -23.84 4.34 -17.43
N ASN A 195 -22.52 4.16 -17.57
CA ASN A 195 -21.82 2.97 -17.09
C ASN A 195 -21.04 3.22 -15.77
N ARG A 196 -21.09 4.44 -15.24
CA ARG A 196 -20.37 4.89 -14.03
C ARG A 196 -18.86 4.71 -14.10
N GLU A 197 -18.30 4.71 -15.30
CA GLU A 197 -16.86 4.63 -15.51
C GLU A 197 -16.23 6.00 -15.29
N ILE A 198 -15.24 6.05 -14.40
CA ILE A 198 -14.31 7.17 -14.27
C ILE A 198 -12.95 6.71 -14.75
N SER A 199 -12.30 7.46 -15.64
CA SER A 199 -11.01 7.06 -16.19
C SER A 199 -10.11 8.23 -16.59
N PHE A 200 -8.81 7.98 -16.55
CA PHE A 200 -7.76 8.84 -17.03
C PHE A 200 -6.92 8.05 -18.03
N THR A 201 -6.66 8.65 -19.19
CA THR A 201 -5.68 8.15 -20.17
C THR A 201 -4.60 9.21 -20.33
N PRO A 202 -3.31 8.86 -20.18
CA PRO A 202 -2.22 9.80 -20.41
C PRO A 202 -2.24 10.37 -21.83
N ASP A 203 -1.87 11.63 -21.96
CA ASP A 203 -1.63 12.24 -23.27
C ASP A 203 -0.39 11.57 -23.90
N SER A 204 -0.48 11.23 -25.19
CA SER A 204 0.64 10.71 -25.98
C SER A 204 1.91 11.57 -25.88
N LEU A 205 1.79 12.89 -25.72
CA LEU A 205 2.91 13.83 -25.55
C LEU A 205 3.44 13.87 -24.11
N LYS A 206 2.71 13.31 -23.14
CA LYS A 206 3.04 13.30 -21.71
C LYS A 206 2.75 11.93 -21.09
N PRO A 207 3.49 10.88 -21.50
CA PRO A 207 3.34 9.54 -20.93
C PRO A 207 3.64 9.52 -19.43
N LEU A 208 3.11 8.53 -18.71
CA LEU A 208 3.42 8.35 -17.30
C LEU A 208 4.90 8.02 -17.11
N ILE A 209 5.58 8.72 -16.20
CA ILE A 209 6.98 8.43 -15.89
C ILE A 209 7.11 7.09 -15.13
N LYS A 210 8.28 6.45 -15.26
CA LYS A 210 8.57 5.15 -14.64
C LYS A 210 8.69 5.25 -13.13
N LYS A 211 7.59 4.96 -12.42
CA LYS A 211 7.51 4.90 -10.96
C LYS A 211 6.20 4.23 -10.52
N SER A 212 6.06 4.03 -9.22
CA SER A 212 4.80 3.63 -8.61
C SER A 212 3.87 4.83 -8.40
N TYR A 213 2.59 4.65 -8.66
CA TYR A 213 1.52 5.61 -8.46
C TYR A 213 0.45 4.99 -7.59
N ILE A 214 0.13 5.64 -6.47
CA ILE A 214 -1.13 5.38 -5.78
C ILE A 214 -2.22 6.15 -6.53
N VAL A 215 -3.14 5.41 -7.11
CA VAL A 215 -4.35 5.94 -7.71
C VAL A 215 -5.35 6.20 -6.59
N ASN A 216 -6.03 7.35 -6.67
CA ASN A 216 -7.07 7.71 -5.72
C ASN A 216 -8.25 8.28 -6.50
N ILE A 217 -9.44 7.76 -6.25
CA ILE A 217 -10.70 8.37 -6.70
C ILE A 217 -11.50 8.71 -5.46
N THR A 218 -11.96 9.96 -5.36
CA THR A 218 -12.74 10.47 -4.23
C THR A 218 -13.99 11.18 -4.69
N ALA A 219 -15.03 11.17 -3.86
CA ALA A 219 -16.23 12.01 -3.99
C ALA A 219 -16.78 12.32 -2.59
N LEU A 220 -17.54 13.40 -2.44
CA LEU A 220 -18.29 13.68 -1.21
C LEU A 220 -19.37 12.61 -1.01
N ASP A 221 -19.51 12.16 0.23
CA ASP A 221 -20.62 11.33 0.67
C ASP A 221 -21.91 12.15 0.68
N LYS A 222 -23.03 11.58 0.20
CA LYS A 222 -24.31 12.32 0.18
C LYS A 222 -24.98 12.48 1.55
N SER A 223 -24.56 11.68 2.53
CA SER A 223 -25.17 11.61 3.86
C SER A 223 -24.28 12.21 4.96
N SER A 224 -23.13 12.79 4.61
CA SER A 224 -22.18 13.34 5.57
C SER A 224 -21.21 14.32 4.90
N GLN A 225 -20.47 15.06 5.72
CA GLN A 225 -19.42 15.97 5.25
C GLN A 225 -18.11 15.29 4.80
N TYR A 226 -18.04 13.96 4.87
CA TYR A 226 -16.79 13.22 4.65
C TYR A 226 -16.67 12.70 3.22
N LEU A 227 -15.44 12.36 2.83
CA LEU A 227 -15.17 11.80 1.51
C LEU A 227 -15.39 10.29 1.50
N ARG A 228 -15.91 9.80 0.38
CA ARG A 228 -15.76 8.43 -0.07
C ARG A 228 -14.52 8.30 -0.93
N LYS A 229 -13.82 7.17 -0.83
CA LYS A 229 -12.58 6.94 -1.55
C LYS A 229 -12.36 5.49 -1.98
N THR A 230 -11.81 5.31 -3.18
CA THR A 230 -11.13 4.09 -3.60
C THR A 230 -9.68 4.40 -3.95
N SER A 231 -8.77 3.44 -3.75
CA SER A 231 -7.34 3.62 -3.90
C SER A 231 -6.65 2.28 -4.14
N TRP A 232 -5.70 2.28 -5.06
CA TRP A 232 -4.90 1.11 -5.40
C TRP A 232 -3.55 1.53 -5.97
N LEU A 233 -2.60 0.60 -6.02
CA LEU A 233 -1.26 0.80 -6.52
C LEU A 233 -1.15 0.35 -7.98
N ILE A 234 -0.45 1.14 -8.79
CA ILE A 234 0.08 0.71 -10.08
C ILE A 234 1.56 1.09 -10.17
N THR A 235 2.37 0.33 -10.89
CA THR A 235 3.78 0.67 -11.14
C THR A 235 4.07 0.68 -12.63
N ILE A 236 4.61 1.80 -13.13
CA ILE A 236 5.04 1.96 -14.52
C ILE A 236 6.53 1.62 -14.64
N LYS A 237 6.90 0.69 -15.52
CA LYS A 237 8.28 0.19 -15.71
C LYS A 237 8.96 0.68 -16.99
#